data_AF-A0A838N042-F1
#
_entry.id   AF-A0A838N042-F1
#
_cell.length_a   1.000
_cell.length_b   1.000
_cell.length_c   1.000
_cell.angle_alpha   90.00
_cell.angle_beta   90.00
_cell.angle_gamma   90.00
#
_symmetry.space_group_name_H-M   'P 1'
#
loop_
_entity.id
_entity.type
_entity.pdbx_description
1 polymer ?
#
loop_
_entity_poly.entity_id
_entity_poly.type
_entity_poly.pdbx_seq_one_letter_code
_entity_poly.pdbx_strand_id
1 'polypeptide(L)'
;MLKRVAVIGIIITCALLAFVVGGRAEEEEPGAELREEFHQTYPLAPDGRITLSNINGAVRITGWDRPEVKLDAVKRAGTRERLDEAQIEVNANADGIDIRTRYPQENLHFSKGSRRNPASVDYTLSVPRGARLESIELINGALDLAGLNGEVKASAINGRVSAQELTGKVKLSTINGPLEATFAELRGESVTLNSVNGPVVLTIPSDASASLKASSVHGAITNNLGLPVRRGRYVGNDLAGQLGSGGTRIKLANVSGSIEVRRATDGRPPSPVTNEVSLSDASGDNRAASEEKIEREVEQQVAREMRAVEAEVRAAQHEIERATRDSVRAQTAEAAREGQRVEHELQRQQAQIAREAARAGRAAERVNREQIEREIERAMAQVEREMIRHENSGDAQRRFIKRETKTFNVSGV
;
A
#
# COMPACT_ATOMS: atom_id res chain seq x y z
N MET A 1 -20.55 -25.13 -63.62
CA MET A 1 -19.92 -23.80 -63.84
C MET A 1 -20.20 -22.94 -62.60
N LEU A 2 -19.43 -23.06 -61.52
CA LEU A 2 -18.26 -22.26 -61.13
C LEU A 2 -18.49 -20.72 -61.09
N LYS A 3 -18.51 -20.16 -59.88
CA LYS A 3 -17.89 -18.90 -59.36
C LYS A 3 -18.54 -18.58 -57.99
N ARG A 4 -18.02 -19.06 -56.85
CA ARG A 4 -17.01 -18.42 -55.97
C ARG A 4 -17.16 -16.91 -55.81
N VAL A 5 -17.70 -16.44 -54.68
CA VAL A 5 -17.09 -15.44 -53.77
C VAL A 5 -17.62 -15.69 -52.36
N ALA A 6 -16.71 -15.96 -51.42
CA ALA A 6 -16.95 -16.03 -49.99
C ALA A 6 -16.71 -14.64 -49.38
N VAL A 7 -17.53 -14.23 -48.41
CA VAL A 7 -17.23 -13.10 -47.52
C VAL A 7 -17.23 -13.64 -46.10
N ILE A 8 -16.01 -13.73 -45.56
CA ILE A 8 -15.67 -13.99 -44.16
C ILE A 8 -15.14 -12.65 -43.60
N GLY A 9 -15.50 -12.31 -42.37
CA GLY A 9 -15.04 -11.10 -41.68
C GLY A 9 -15.71 -10.95 -40.32
N ILE A 10 -15.54 -11.91 -39.40
CA ILE A 10 -14.55 -11.86 -38.30
C ILE A 10 -15.09 -11.06 -37.09
N ILE A 11 -15.75 -11.79 -36.19
CA ILE A 11 -15.96 -11.42 -34.79
C ILE A 11 -14.73 -11.97 -34.05
N ILE A 12 -13.77 -11.12 -33.69
CA ILE A 12 -12.65 -11.51 -32.82
C ILE A 12 -13.05 -11.17 -31.38
N THR A 13 -13.63 -12.17 -30.74
CA THR A 13 -13.62 -12.32 -29.29
C THR A 13 -12.23 -12.85 -28.92
N CYS A 14 -11.29 -11.96 -28.60
CA CYS A 14 -9.96 -12.38 -28.18
C CYS A 14 -10.01 -12.80 -26.71
N ALA A 15 -9.96 -14.12 -26.51
CA ALA A 15 -9.82 -14.78 -25.23
C ALA A 15 -8.53 -14.32 -24.51
N LEU A 16 -8.69 -13.83 -23.28
CA LEU A 16 -7.62 -13.63 -22.30
C LEU A 16 -7.09 -15.00 -21.86
N LEU A 17 -6.04 -15.47 -22.53
CA LEU A 17 -5.20 -16.55 -22.05
C LEU A 17 -4.15 -15.95 -21.11
N ALA A 18 -4.46 -15.96 -19.81
CA ALA A 18 -3.49 -15.68 -18.77
C ALA A 18 -2.46 -16.82 -18.73
N PHE A 19 -1.27 -16.60 -19.29
CA PHE A 19 -0.12 -17.44 -19.02
C PHE A 19 0.41 -17.11 -17.62
N VAL A 20 -0.10 -17.82 -16.61
CA VAL A 20 0.56 -17.90 -15.30
C VAL A 20 1.78 -18.79 -15.48
N VAL A 21 2.95 -18.18 -15.69
CA VAL A 21 4.22 -18.91 -15.59
C VAL A 21 4.39 -19.28 -14.12
N GLY A 22 4.33 -20.58 -13.84
CA GLY A 22 4.53 -21.14 -12.52
C GLY A 22 5.92 -20.78 -12.00
N GLY A 23 5.95 -19.89 -11.01
CA GLY A 23 7.12 -19.65 -10.18
C GLY A 23 7.45 -20.92 -9.40
N ARG A 24 8.70 -21.35 -9.50
CA ARG A 24 9.27 -22.44 -8.70
C ARG A 24 9.05 -22.14 -7.21
N ALA A 25 8.68 -23.17 -6.46
CA ALA A 25 8.71 -23.13 -5.01
C ALA A 25 10.17 -22.96 -4.55
N GLU A 26 10.60 -21.71 -4.39
CA GLU A 26 11.74 -21.35 -3.56
C GLU A 26 11.28 -21.38 -2.10
N GLU A 27 12.12 -21.94 -1.25
CA GLU A 27 11.89 -22.17 0.17
C GLU A 27 11.38 -20.90 0.87
N GLU A 28 10.29 -21.04 1.64
CA GLU A 28 9.68 -19.96 2.41
C GLU A 28 10.63 -19.46 3.51
N GLU A 29 11.37 -18.40 3.20
CA GLU A 29 12.02 -17.54 4.20
C GLU A 29 10.92 -16.83 5.03
N PRO A 30 10.85 -17.04 6.36
CA PRO A 30 9.82 -16.43 7.20
C PRO A 30 10.07 -14.93 7.36
N GLY A 31 9.57 -14.13 6.40
CA GLY A 31 9.68 -12.68 6.43
C GLY A 31 9.79 -11.97 5.08
N ALA A 32 9.87 -12.70 3.96
CA ALA A 32 9.95 -12.08 2.64
C ALA A 32 8.60 -11.47 2.20
N GLU A 33 8.62 -10.22 1.71
CA GLU A 33 7.47 -9.65 1.01
C GLU A 33 7.17 -10.47 -0.25
N LEU A 34 5.91 -10.83 -0.45
CA LEU A 34 5.46 -11.52 -1.66
C LEU A 34 5.49 -10.55 -2.84
N ARG A 35 5.94 -11.04 -3.99
CA ARG A 35 6.08 -10.27 -5.22
C ARG A 35 5.41 -10.98 -6.39
N GLU A 36 4.70 -10.21 -7.20
CA GLU A 36 4.11 -10.67 -8.46
C GLU A 36 4.41 -9.65 -9.56
N GLU A 37 4.84 -10.14 -10.72
CA GLU A 37 5.25 -9.29 -11.84
C GLU A 37 4.29 -9.45 -13.01
N PHE A 38 4.00 -8.32 -13.66
CA PHE A 38 3.13 -8.23 -14.81
C PHE A 38 3.85 -7.46 -15.90
N HIS A 39 4.07 -8.13 -17.04
CA HIS A 39 4.76 -7.53 -18.19
C HIS A 39 3.85 -7.64 -19.41
N GLN A 40 3.45 -6.51 -19.96
CA GLN A 40 2.66 -6.46 -21.18
C GLN A 40 3.15 -5.35 -22.09
N THR A 41 2.92 -5.54 -23.40
CA THR A 41 3.20 -4.52 -24.40
C THR A 41 1.95 -4.29 -25.22
N TYR A 42 1.58 -3.02 -25.39
CA TYR A 42 0.38 -2.61 -26.13
C TYR A 42 0.78 -1.70 -27.29
N PRO A 43 0.26 -1.90 -28.50
CA PRO A 43 0.46 -0.94 -29.58
C PRO A 43 -0.19 0.40 -29.21
N LEU A 44 0.48 1.51 -29.47
CA LEU A 44 -0.07 2.85 -29.22
C LEU A 44 0.42 3.81 -30.31
N ALA A 45 -0.49 4.63 -30.83
CA ALA A 45 -0.12 5.72 -31.72
C ALA A 45 0.96 6.62 -31.09
N PRO A 46 1.88 7.21 -31.88
CA PRO A 46 2.92 8.09 -31.36
C PRO A 46 2.42 9.29 -30.56
N ASP A 47 1.17 9.74 -30.79
CA ASP A 47 0.48 10.80 -30.06
C ASP A 47 -0.69 10.30 -29.20
N GLY A 48 -0.74 8.99 -28.97
CA GLY A 48 -1.78 8.31 -28.21
C GLY A 48 -1.85 8.78 -26.75
N ARG A 49 -3.02 8.58 -26.14
CA ARG A 49 -3.34 9.07 -24.79
C ARG A 49 -3.01 8.03 -23.74
N ILE A 50 -2.45 8.47 -22.63
CA ILE A 50 -2.11 7.59 -21.51
C ILE A 50 -2.74 8.16 -20.24
N THR A 51 -3.56 7.34 -19.59
CA THR A 51 -4.07 7.61 -18.25
C THR A 51 -3.59 6.52 -17.30
N LEU A 52 -3.13 6.93 -16.12
CA LEU A 52 -2.68 6.03 -15.07
C LEU A 52 -3.17 6.53 -13.72
N SER A 53 -3.87 5.68 -12.98
CA SER A 53 -4.29 5.94 -11.61
C SER A 53 -3.74 4.86 -10.68
N ASN A 54 -2.90 5.29 -9.73
CA ASN A 54 -2.32 4.41 -8.72
C ASN A 54 -2.43 5.01 -7.31
N ILE A 55 -2.72 4.16 -6.33
CA ILE A 55 -2.83 4.58 -4.93
C ILE A 55 -1.48 4.42 -4.22
N ASN A 56 -0.81 3.27 -4.38
CA ASN A 56 0.42 2.96 -3.66
C ASN A 56 1.48 2.40 -4.61
N GLY A 57 2.67 2.97 -4.57
CA GLY A 57 3.84 2.49 -5.31
C GLY A 57 4.44 3.57 -6.20
N ALA A 58 5.68 3.35 -6.65
CA ALA A 58 6.36 4.28 -7.52
C ALA A 58 5.86 4.16 -8.96
N VAL A 59 5.77 5.28 -9.68
CA VAL A 59 5.43 5.32 -11.10
C VAL A 59 6.59 5.95 -11.85
N ARG A 60 7.15 5.21 -12.79
CA ARG A 60 8.19 5.68 -13.70
C ARG A 60 7.68 5.62 -15.12
N ILE A 61 7.74 6.75 -15.83
CA ILE A 61 7.36 6.84 -17.25
C ILE A 61 8.53 7.39 -18.03
N THR A 62 8.98 6.66 -19.04
CA THR A 62 10.12 7.03 -19.87
C THR A 62 9.73 7.03 -21.35
N GLY A 63 10.06 8.11 -22.04
CA GLY A 63 9.86 8.25 -23.48
C GLY A 63 10.87 7.42 -24.28
N TRP A 64 10.40 6.72 -25.30
CA TRP A 64 11.22 5.96 -26.26
C TRP A 64 10.73 6.14 -27.70
N ASP A 65 11.52 5.63 -28.65
CA ASP A 65 11.31 5.84 -30.09
C ASP A 65 10.50 4.71 -30.75
N ARG A 66 9.63 4.02 -29.98
CA ARG A 66 8.78 2.93 -30.46
C ARG A 66 7.29 3.29 -30.34
N PRO A 67 6.43 2.92 -31.32
CA PRO A 67 4.99 3.16 -31.30
C PRO A 67 4.24 2.09 -30.49
N GLU A 68 4.73 1.81 -29.29
CA GLU A 68 4.17 0.83 -28.37
C GLU A 68 4.38 1.32 -26.94
N VAL A 69 3.57 0.83 -26.01
CA VAL A 69 3.73 1.03 -24.57
C VAL A 69 4.13 -0.29 -23.95
N LYS A 70 5.32 -0.32 -23.33
CA LYS A 70 5.72 -1.43 -22.45
C LYS A 70 5.30 -1.09 -21.03
N LEU A 71 4.46 -1.93 -20.46
CA LEU A 71 3.96 -1.84 -19.10
C LEU A 71 4.57 -2.96 -18.26
N ASP A 72 5.49 -2.60 -17.38
CA ASP A 72 6.02 -3.48 -16.35
C ASP A 72 5.44 -3.05 -15.00
N ALA A 73 4.67 -3.92 -14.35
CA ALA A 73 4.10 -3.67 -13.03
C ALA A 73 4.60 -4.72 -12.02
N VAL A 74 5.01 -4.27 -10.84
CA VAL A 74 5.49 -5.14 -9.75
C VAL A 74 4.61 -4.92 -8.54
N LYS A 75 3.80 -5.92 -8.21
CA LYS A 75 2.96 -5.96 -7.02
C LYS A 75 3.79 -6.48 -5.85
N ARG A 76 3.69 -5.83 -4.70
CA ARG A 76 4.32 -6.27 -3.44
C ARG A 76 3.34 -6.21 -2.28
N ALA A 77 3.35 -7.24 -1.43
CA ALA A 77 2.53 -7.28 -0.22
C ALA A 77 3.13 -8.20 0.85
N GLY A 78 2.75 -7.99 2.10
CA GLY A 78 3.17 -8.84 3.23
C GLY A 78 2.43 -10.17 3.34
N THR A 79 1.29 -10.33 2.66
CA THR A 79 0.49 -11.58 2.61
C THR A 79 -0.08 -11.80 1.21
N ARG A 80 -0.38 -13.06 0.87
CA ARG A 80 -0.91 -13.42 -0.47
C ARG A 80 -2.28 -12.79 -0.71
N GLU A 81 -3.15 -12.80 0.31
CA GLU A 81 -4.45 -12.15 0.29
C GLU A 81 -4.35 -10.67 -0.12
N ARG A 82 -3.44 -9.90 0.52
CA ARG A 82 -3.22 -8.49 0.18
C ARG A 82 -2.68 -8.30 -1.23
N LEU A 83 -1.87 -9.23 -1.72
CA LEU A 83 -1.35 -9.21 -3.08
C LEU A 83 -2.48 -9.40 -4.11
N ASP A 84 -3.42 -10.31 -3.84
CA ASP A 84 -4.53 -10.63 -4.73
C ASP A 84 -5.64 -9.54 -4.72
N GLU A 85 -5.74 -8.75 -3.64
CA GLU A 85 -6.63 -7.59 -3.55
C GLU A 85 -6.31 -6.46 -4.54
N ALA A 86 -5.04 -6.27 -4.90
CA ALA A 86 -4.64 -5.26 -5.88
C ALA A 86 -4.87 -5.76 -7.31
N GLN A 87 -5.92 -5.25 -7.94
CA GLN A 87 -6.30 -5.60 -9.30
C GLN A 87 -5.83 -4.51 -10.27
N ILE A 88 -5.05 -4.92 -11.27
CA ILE A 88 -4.57 -4.04 -12.33
C ILE A 88 -5.53 -4.18 -13.52
N GLU A 89 -6.33 -3.15 -13.79
CA GLU A 89 -7.18 -3.06 -14.96
C GLU A 89 -6.46 -2.26 -16.05
N VAL A 90 -6.26 -2.87 -17.22
CA VAL A 90 -5.65 -2.21 -18.38
C VAL A 90 -6.62 -2.26 -19.54
N ASN A 91 -7.05 -1.10 -20.01
CA ASN A 91 -7.85 -0.94 -21.22
C ASN A 91 -6.97 -0.26 -22.27
N ALA A 92 -6.48 -1.03 -23.23
CA ALA A 92 -5.63 -0.53 -24.30
C ALA A 92 -6.33 -0.60 -25.66
N ASN A 93 -6.22 0.47 -26.42
CA ASN A 93 -6.59 0.54 -27.83
C ASN A 93 -5.51 1.32 -28.61
N ALA A 94 -5.67 1.46 -29.92
CA ALA A 94 -4.67 2.12 -30.77
C ALA A 94 -4.47 3.62 -30.44
N ASP A 95 -5.51 4.28 -29.93
CA ASP A 95 -5.54 5.73 -29.67
C ASP A 95 -5.23 6.09 -28.21
N GLY A 96 -5.33 5.13 -27.29
CA GLY A 96 -5.10 5.36 -25.88
C GLY A 96 -5.06 4.11 -25.02
N ILE A 97 -4.41 4.26 -23.86
CA ILE A 97 -4.30 3.25 -22.82
C ILE A 97 -4.73 3.84 -21.47
N ASP A 98 -5.61 3.13 -20.78
CA ASP A 98 -6.09 3.47 -19.44
C ASP A 98 -5.70 2.37 -18.45
N ILE A 99 -4.85 2.72 -17.49
CA ILE A 99 -4.31 1.83 -16.47
C ILE A 99 -4.85 2.25 -15.11
N ARG A 100 -5.58 1.36 -14.45
CA ARG A 100 -6.15 1.63 -13.13
C ARG A 100 -5.83 0.52 -12.17
N THR A 101 -5.32 0.90 -11.01
CA THR A 101 -5.14 -0.03 -9.89
C THR A 101 -6.36 0.06 -8.99
N ARG A 102 -7.16 -1.00 -8.94
CA ARG A 102 -8.27 -1.11 -8.00
C ARG A 102 -7.84 -1.84 -6.75
N TYR A 103 -8.32 -1.32 -5.64
CA TYR A 103 -8.23 -1.93 -4.33
C TYR A 103 -9.65 -2.07 -3.79
N PRO A 104 -9.95 -3.12 -3.00
CA PRO A 104 -11.19 -3.17 -2.25
C PRO A 104 -11.29 -1.93 -1.35
N GLN A 105 -12.47 -1.30 -1.32
CA GLN A 105 -12.70 -0.08 -0.53
C GLN A 105 -12.51 -0.31 0.97
N GLU A 106 -12.61 -1.56 1.40
CA GLU A 106 -12.37 -2.00 2.77
C GLU A 106 -10.87 -2.28 2.96
N ASN A 107 -10.24 -1.66 3.97
CA ASN A 107 -8.87 -1.94 4.44
C ASN A 107 -7.70 -1.23 3.71
N LEU A 108 -7.87 0.00 3.23
CA LEU A 108 -6.78 0.87 2.72
C LEU A 108 -5.90 1.50 3.82
N HIS A 109 -6.10 1.15 5.08
CA HIS A 109 -5.38 1.75 6.20
C HIS A 109 -3.91 1.31 6.20
N PHE A 110 -3.01 2.28 6.16
CA PHE A 110 -1.56 2.04 6.26
C PHE A 110 -1.11 2.10 7.72
N SER A 111 -0.32 1.13 8.16
CA SER A 111 0.33 1.14 9.48
C SER A 111 1.81 0.78 9.35
N LYS A 112 2.67 1.60 9.95
CA LYS A 112 4.12 1.42 9.83
C LYS A 112 4.55 0.08 10.44
N GLY A 113 5.17 -0.78 9.64
CA GLY A 113 5.65 -2.11 10.07
C GLY A 113 4.59 -3.22 10.07
N SER A 114 3.37 -2.96 9.61
CA SER A 114 2.33 -3.97 9.51
C SER A 114 2.43 -4.77 8.20
N ARG A 115 2.45 -6.11 8.29
CA ARG A 115 2.30 -7.01 7.12
C ARG A 115 0.91 -6.97 6.50
N ARG A 116 -0.06 -6.36 7.19
CA ARG A 116 -1.43 -6.17 6.72
C ARG A 116 -1.60 -4.88 5.92
N ASN A 117 -0.52 -4.19 5.55
CA ASN A 117 -0.62 -3.01 4.70
C ASN A 117 -1.20 -3.38 3.32
N PRO A 118 -1.91 -2.45 2.67
CA PRO A 118 -2.37 -2.64 1.30
C PRO A 118 -1.18 -2.93 0.38
N ALA A 119 -1.41 -3.69 -0.69
CA ALA A 119 -0.37 -3.96 -1.67
C ALA A 119 0.13 -2.67 -2.33
N SER A 120 1.43 -2.64 -2.59
CA SER A 120 2.08 -1.62 -3.41
C SER A 120 2.18 -2.13 -4.84
N VAL A 121 1.86 -1.29 -5.81
CA VAL A 121 2.04 -1.59 -7.23
C VAL A 121 3.00 -0.55 -7.81
N ASP A 122 4.21 -0.98 -8.11
CA ASP A 122 5.14 -0.13 -8.84
C ASP A 122 4.93 -0.29 -10.34
N TYR A 123 4.90 0.81 -11.05
CA TYR A 123 4.74 0.86 -12.49
C TYR A 123 5.99 1.41 -13.16
N THR A 124 6.48 0.71 -14.17
CA THR A 124 7.48 1.20 -15.12
C THR A 124 6.90 1.14 -16.52
N LEU A 125 6.70 2.32 -17.12
CA LEU A 125 6.14 2.47 -18.45
C LEU A 125 7.21 3.00 -19.40
N SER A 126 7.40 2.33 -20.52
CA SER A 126 8.11 2.90 -21.68
C SER A 126 7.08 3.28 -22.73
N VAL A 127 7.01 4.56 -23.09
CA VAL A 127 5.93 5.13 -23.92
C VAL A 127 6.51 5.91 -25.10
N PRO A 128 5.81 6.04 -26.23
CA PRO A 128 6.28 6.86 -27.35
C PRO A 128 6.57 8.29 -26.88
N ARG A 129 7.68 8.92 -27.29
CA ARG A 129 8.03 10.28 -26.83
C ARG A 129 6.95 11.33 -27.09
N GLY A 130 6.17 11.17 -28.16
CA GLY A 130 5.08 12.07 -28.53
C GLY A 130 3.76 11.81 -27.77
N ALA A 131 3.70 10.75 -26.95
CA ALA A 131 2.47 10.36 -26.29
C ALA A 131 1.99 11.43 -25.32
N ARG A 132 0.66 11.54 -25.17
CA ARG A 132 0.02 12.53 -24.32
C ARG A 132 -0.36 11.87 -23.00
N LEU A 133 0.30 12.28 -21.91
CA LEU A 133 -0.07 11.86 -20.56
C LEU A 133 -1.22 12.75 -20.08
N GLU A 134 -2.46 12.31 -20.31
CA GLU A 134 -3.66 13.13 -20.08
C GLU A 134 -4.04 13.24 -18.61
N SER A 135 -3.86 12.16 -17.85
CA SER A 135 -4.00 12.17 -16.40
C SER A 135 -3.15 11.06 -15.79
N ILE A 136 -2.06 11.45 -15.11
CA ILE A 136 -1.28 10.56 -14.25
C ILE A 136 -1.54 10.96 -12.80
N GLU A 137 -2.21 10.10 -12.06
CA GLU A 137 -2.66 10.35 -10.70
C GLU A 137 -2.02 9.35 -9.75
N LEU A 138 -1.25 9.87 -8.80
CA LEU A 138 -0.55 9.07 -7.80
C LEU A 138 -0.87 9.57 -6.38
N ILE A 139 -1.36 8.70 -5.52
CA ILE A 139 -1.66 9.09 -4.13
C ILE A 139 -0.40 8.97 -3.25
N ASN A 140 0.23 7.80 -3.20
CA ASN A 140 1.40 7.54 -2.36
C ASN A 140 2.53 6.90 -3.17
N GLY A 141 3.62 7.64 -3.36
CA GLY A 141 4.80 7.14 -4.08
C GLY A 141 5.56 8.23 -4.81
N ALA A 142 6.71 7.88 -5.38
CA ALA A 142 7.45 8.77 -6.26
C ALA A 142 6.92 8.66 -7.70
N LEU A 143 6.81 9.81 -8.37
CA LEU A 143 6.49 9.92 -9.78
C LEU A 143 7.71 10.44 -10.54
N ASP A 144 8.29 9.59 -11.39
CA ASP A 144 9.43 9.92 -12.25
C ASP A 144 8.99 9.96 -13.71
N LEU A 145 9.20 11.08 -14.39
CA LEU A 145 8.90 11.29 -15.81
C LEU A 145 10.17 11.66 -16.56
N ALA A 146 10.46 11.04 -17.70
CA ALA A 146 11.69 11.32 -18.44
C ALA A 146 11.51 11.27 -19.97
N GLY A 147 12.07 12.24 -20.68
CA GLY A 147 12.27 12.19 -22.14
C GLY A 147 10.98 12.27 -22.96
N LEU A 148 10.01 13.08 -22.52
CA LEU A 148 8.68 13.22 -23.11
C LEU A 148 8.54 14.55 -23.86
N ASN A 149 7.92 14.48 -25.04
CA ASN A 149 7.72 15.59 -25.96
C ASN A 149 6.25 15.96 -26.15
N GLY A 150 5.31 15.11 -25.72
CA GLY A 150 3.88 15.38 -25.74
C GLY A 150 3.39 16.22 -24.57
N GLU A 151 2.06 16.40 -24.48
CA GLU A 151 1.42 17.04 -23.33
C GLU A 151 1.53 16.12 -22.10
N VAL A 152 1.98 16.68 -20.98
CA VAL A 152 2.14 15.98 -19.71
C VAL A 152 1.29 16.64 -18.64
N LYS A 153 0.27 15.93 -18.17
CA LYS A 153 -0.52 16.30 -17.00
C LYS A 153 -0.39 15.22 -15.93
N ALA A 154 0.22 15.58 -14.82
CA ALA A 154 0.42 14.67 -13.71
C ALA A 154 0.20 15.33 -12.35
N SER A 155 -0.33 14.54 -11.41
CA SER A 155 -0.65 14.97 -10.06
C SER A 155 -0.21 13.90 -9.07
N ALA A 156 0.52 14.32 -8.03
CA ALA A 156 0.85 13.47 -6.90
C ALA A 156 0.29 14.07 -5.59
N ILE A 157 -0.13 13.23 -4.65
CA ILE A 157 -0.59 13.70 -3.34
C ILE A 157 0.55 13.62 -2.33
N ASN A 158 1.11 12.43 -2.10
CA ASN A 158 2.17 12.18 -1.14
C ASN A 158 3.37 11.55 -1.83
N GLY A 159 4.36 12.38 -2.15
CA GLY A 159 5.61 11.92 -2.71
C GLY A 159 6.31 12.93 -3.62
N ARG A 160 7.48 12.53 -4.09
CA ARG A 160 8.32 13.33 -5.00
C ARG A 160 7.76 13.25 -6.42
N VAL A 161 7.70 14.39 -7.09
CA VAL A 161 7.49 14.46 -8.53
C VAL A 161 8.80 14.93 -9.17
N SER A 162 9.40 14.10 -10.01
CA SER A 162 10.61 14.40 -10.76
C SER A 162 10.32 14.29 -12.25
N ALA A 163 10.57 15.34 -13.00
CA ALA A 163 10.38 15.35 -14.43
C ALA A 163 11.63 15.86 -15.15
N GLN A 164 12.16 15.07 -16.09
CA GLN A 164 13.43 15.33 -16.75
C GLN A 164 13.27 15.31 -18.28
N GLU A 165 14.06 16.13 -18.96
CA GLU A 165 14.12 16.20 -20.43
C GLU A 165 12.76 16.39 -21.10
N LEU A 166 11.92 17.27 -20.53
CA LEU A 166 10.62 17.61 -21.09
C LEU A 166 10.74 18.69 -22.17
N THR A 167 9.92 18.60 -23.24
CA THR A 167 9.93 19.58 -24.36
C THR A 167 8.56 20.14 -24.76
N GLY A 168 7.45 19.58 -24.26
CA GLY A 168 6.07 19.99 -24.57
C GLY A 168 5.35 20.76 -23.45
N LYS A 169 4.02 20.80 -23.52
CA LYS A 169 3.11 21.39 -22.53
C LYS A 169 3.08 20.56 -21.27
N VAL A 170 3.32 21.20 -20.13
CA VAL A 170 3.50 20.50 -18.85
C VAL A 170 2.63 21.13 -17.78
N LYS A 171 1.85 20.30 -17.10
CA LYS A 171 1.10 20.64 -15.90
C LYS A 171 1.40 19.59 -14.82
N LEU A 172 2.24 19.96 -13.86
CA LEU A 172 2.59 19.10 -12.72
C LEU A 172 2.02 19.70 -11.45
N SER A 173 1.40 18.86 -10.63
CA SER A 173 0.86 19.25 -9.33
C SER A 173 1.33 18.30 -8.24
N THR A 174 1.71 18.82 -7.08
CA THR A 174 1.95 18.02 -5.88
C THR A 174 1.30 18.64 -4.64
N ILE A 175 0.87 17.82 -3.68
CA ILE A 175 0.37 18.33 -2.39
C ILE A 175 1.48 18.26 -1.34
N ASN A 176 2.05 17.09 -1.09
CA ASN A 176 3.07 16.86 -0.07
C ASN A 176 4.30 16.19 -0.69
N GLY A 177 5.31 17.00 -0.99
CA GLY A 177 6.60 16.49 -1.47
C GLY A 177 7.31 17.46 -2.42
N PRO A 178 8.59 17.22 -2.70
CA PRO A 178 9.35 18.03 -3.63
C PRO A 178 8.87 17.83 -5.07
N LEU A 179 8.79 18.93 -5.83
CA LEU A 179 8.54 18.93 -7.26
C LEU A 179 9.77 19.47 -7.99
N GLU A 180 10.36 18.65 -8.84
CA GLU A 180 11.51 19.02 -9.67
C GLU A 180 11.17 18.81 -11.15
N ALA A 181 11.39 19.85 -11.96
CA ALA A 181 11.16 19.79 -13.40
C ALA A 181 12.35 20.38 -14.16
N THR A 182 12.91 19.59 -15.08
CA THR A 182 14.01 19.99 -15.97
C THR A 182 13.56 19.89 -17.42
N PHE A 183 13.67 21.01 -18.12
CA PHE A 183 13.30 21.12 -19.54
C PHE A 183 14.53 21.05 -20.42
N ALA A 184 14.47 20.26 -21.50
CA ALA A 184 15.53 20.21 -22.52
C ALA A 184 15.37 21.32 -23.56
N GLU A 185 14.12 21.70 -23.84
CA GLU A 185 13.75 22.74 -24.79
C GLU A 185 12.40 23.34 -24.37
N LEU A 186 12.16 24.61 -24.69
CA LEU A 186 10.87 25.26 -24.46
C LEU A 186 10.29 25.75 -25.79
N ARG A 187 9.29 25.03 -26.33
CA ARG A 187 8.75 25.22 -27.69
C ARG A 187 7.54 26.17 -27.79
N GLY A 188 7.45 27.19 -26.93
CA GLY A 188 6.35 28.15 -26.93
C GLY A 188 5.06 27.65 -26.27
N GLU A 189 5.11 26.49 -25.60
CA GLU A 189 3.97 25.88 -24.93
C GLU A 189 3.80 26.43 -23.49
N SER A 190 2.80 25.95 -22.75
CA SER A 190 2.57 26.37 -21.37
C SER A 190 3.18 25.38 -20.38
N VAL A 191 3.91 25.89 -19.39
CA VAL A 191 4.44 25.13 -18.26
C VAL A 191 3.78 25.64 -16.99
N THR A 192 3.14 24.76 -16.23
CA THR A 192 2.51 25.06 -14.95
C THR A 192 2.95 24.05 -13.90
N LEU A 193 3.64 24.53 -12.86
CA LEU A 193 4.03 23.69 -11.72
C LEU A 193 3.34 24.22 -10.46
N ASN A 194 2.55 23.37 -9.81
CA ASN A 194 1.81 23.72 -8.59
C ASN A 194 2.26 22.82 -7.44
N SER A 195 2.49 23.41 -6.27
CA SER A 195 2.79 22.70 -5.04
C SER A 195 1.99 23.29 -3.87
N VAL A 196 1.62 22.46 -2.91
CA VAL A 196 1.05 22.93 -1.64
C VAL A 196 2.11 22.95 -0.56
N ASN A 197 2.74 21.82 -0.26
CA ASN A 197 3.74 21.65 0.79
C ASN A 197 4.97 20.96 0.23
N GLY A 198 5.97 21.75 -0.14
CA GLY A 198 7.22 21.23 -0.68
C GLY A 198 8.02 22.27 -1.46
N PRO A 199 9.32 22.02 -1.67
CA PRO A 199 10.12 22.85 -2.56
C PRO A 199 9.77 22.56 -4.02
N VAL A 200 9.74 23.63 -4.83
CA VAL A 200 9.58 23.56 -6.29
C VAL A 200 10.89 24.00 -6.93
N VAL A 201 11.51 23.11 -7.72
CA VAL A 201 12.73 23.41 -8.46
C VAL A 201 12.43 23.32 -9.95
N LEU A 202 12.62 24.43 -10.66
CA LEU A 202 12.52 24.48 -12.11
C LEU A 202 13.90 24.73 -12.71
N THR A 203 14.33 23.86 -13.61
CA THR A 203 15.52 24.03 -14.43
C THR A 203 15.12 24.23 -15.90
N ILE A 204 15.49 25.39 -16.46
CA ILE A 204 15.22 25.74 -17.87
C ILE A 204 16.52 25.80 -18.68
N PRO A 205 16.48 25.56 -20.01
CA PRO A 205 17.63 25.76 -20.89
C PRO A 205 18.20 27.17 -20.81
N SER A 206 19.51 27.34 -21.01
CA SER A 206 20.13 28.68 -20.92
C SER A 206 19.63 29.61 -22.03
N ASP A 207 19.34 29.08 -23.21
CA ASP A 207 18.83 29.79 -24.39
C ASP A 207 17.30 29.92 -24.42
N ALA A 208 16.61 29.55 -23.33
CA ALA A 208 15.17 29.62 -23.23
C ALA A 208 14.61 31.04 -23.49
N SER A 209 13.54 31.11 -24.30
CA SER A 209 12.68 32.30 -24.41
C SER A 209 11.33 32.02 -23.76
N ALA A 210 11.03 32.72 -22.66
CA ALA A 210 9.86 32.44 -21.83
C ALA A 210 9.42 33.66 -21.02
N SER A 211 8.12 33.73 -20.69
CA SER A 211 7.59 34.62 -19.66
C SER A 211 7.43 33.81 -18.38
N LEU A 212 8.15 34.20 -17.33
CA LEU A 212 8.18 33.53 -16.04
C LEU A 212 7.32 34.31 -15.03
N LYS A 213 6.39 33.60 -14.40
CA LYS A 213 5.66 34.07 -13.22
C LYS A 213 5.75 33.02 -12.13
N ALA A 214 6.25 33.39 -10.96
CA ALA A 214 6.27 32.53 -9.79
C ALA A 214 5.65 33.25 -8.59
N SER A 215 4.81 32.55 -7.85
CA SER A 215 4.14 33.07 -6.65
C SER A 215 4.21 32.04 -5.52
N SER A 216 4.63 32.45 -4.34
CA SER A 216 4.65 31.61 -3.12
C SER A 216 3.97 32.33 -1.97
N VAL A 217 3.02 31.70 -1.28
CA VAL A 217 2.36 32.33 -0.12
C VAL A 217 3.32 32.38 1.07
N HIS A 218 3.94 31.24 1.40
CA HIS A 218 4.90 31.07 2.48
C HIS A 218 6.15 30.35 1.96
N GLY A 219 7.22 31.09 1.76
CA GLY A 219 8.52 30.53 1.39
C GLY A 219 9.26 31.41 0.39
N ALA A 220 10.59 31.35 0.43
CA ALA A 220 11.41 32.20 -0.41
C ALA A 220 11.34 31.79 -1.88
N ILE A 221 11.38 32.78 -2.78
CA ILE A 221 11.66 32.55 -4.19
C ILE A 221 13.13 32.91 -4.42
N THR A 222 13.90 31.98 -5.00
CA THR A 222 15.28 32.19 -5.41
C THR A 222 15.42 31.93 -6.91
N ASN A 223 16.28 32.69 -7.58
CA ASN A 223 16.59 32.46 -8.98
C ASN A 223 18.05 32.80 -9.28
N ASN A 224 18.66 32.07 -10.21
CA ASN A 224 19.97 32.40 -10.77
C ASN A 224 19.88 33.16 -12.12
N LEU A 225 18.68 33.65 -12.45
CA LEU A 225 18.40 34.38 -13.69
C LEU A 225 18.77 35.87 -13.58
N GLY A 226 18.89 36.40 -12.36
CA GLY A 226 19.09 37.83 -12.09
C GLY A 226 17.78 38.62 -12.04
N LEU A 227 16.63 37.94 -11.93
CA LEU A 227 15.32 38.58 -11.81
C LEU A 227 15.07 39.05 -10.37
N PRO A 228 14.53 40.26 -10.16
CA PRO A 228 14.20 40.76 -8.83
C PRO A 228 12.98 40.01 -8.28
N VAL A 229 13.07 39.58 -7.02
CA VAL A 229 11.96 38.96 -6.29
C VAL A 229 11.27 40.03 -5.46
N ARG A 230 9.97 40.22 -5.68
CA ARG A 230 9.13 41.08 -4.85
C ARG A 230 8.73 40.30 -3.61
N ARG A 231 9.05 40.85 -2.43
CA ARG A 231 8.64 40.27 -1.15
C ARG A 231 7.46 41.07 -0.62
N GLY A 232 6.34 40.39 -0.40
CA GLY A 232 5.19 40.97 0.28
C GLY A 232 5.56 41.36 1.71
N ARG A 233 4.97 42.45 2.22
CA ARG A 233 5.28 43.00 3.55
C ARG A 233 4.86 42.06 4.69
N TYR A 234 3.91 41.16 4.46
CA TYR A 234 3.33 40.28 5.48
C TYR A 234 3.24 38.81 5.04
N VAL A 235 2.85 38.55 3.80
CA VAL A 235 2.76 37.22 3.16
C VAL A 235 2.98 37.40 1.66
N GLY A 236 3.32 36.32 0.96
CA GLY A 236 3.47 36.34 -0.50
C GLY A 236 4.87 36.77 -0.93
N ASN A 237 5.47 35.99 -1.83
CA ASN A 237 6.64 36.36 -2.61
C ASN A 237 6.30 36.13 -4.07
N ASP A 238 6.66 37.09 -4.92
CA ASP A 238 6.36 37.03 -6.35
C ASP A 238 7.58 37.35 -7.19
N LEU A 239 7.65 36.69 -8.34
CA LEU A 239 8.67 36.87 -9.35
C LEU A 239 7.96 36.95 -10.69
N ALA A 240 8.21 38.04 -11.43
CA ALA A 240 7.74 38.19 -12.79
C ALA A 240 8.89 38.71 -13.66
N GLY A 241 9.10 38.08 -14.82
CA GLY A 241 10.16 38.48 -15.73
C GLY A 241 10.06 37.78 -17.07
N GLN A 242 10.69 38.38 -18.07
CA GLN A 242 10.76 37.85 -19.42
C GLN A 242 12.21 37.41 -19.71
N LEU A 243 12.33 36.25 -20.34
CA LEU A 243 13.56 35.66 -20.83
C LEU A 243 13.54 35.67 -22.36
N GLY A 244 14.63 36.10 -22.98
CA GLY A 244 14.77 36.16 -24.43
C GLY A 244 13.72 37.07 -25.08
N SER A 245 13.09 36.60 -26.15
CA SER A 245 12.04 37.32 -26.87
C SER A 245 10.65 37.22 -26.22
N GLY A 246 10.51 36.49 -25.11
CA GLY A 246 9.21 36.02 -24.65
C GLY A 246 8.65 34.92 -25.56
N GLY A 247 7.85 34.02 -25.01
CA GLY A 247 7.37 32.84 -25.74
C GLY A 247 6.60 31.92 -24.82
N THR A 248 7.24 30.83 -24.39
CA THR A 248 6.70 29.84 -23.45
C THR A 248 6.22 30.52 -22.16
N ARG A 249 4.99 30.24 -21.73
CA ARG A 249 4.45 30.78 -20.47
C ARG A 249 4.75 29.81 -19.33
N ILE A 250 5.57 30.22 -18.39
CA ILE A 250 5.92 29.45 -17.20
C ILE A 250 5.21 30.06 -15.99
N LYS A 251 4.36 29.26 -15.35
CA LYS A 251 3.67 29.60 -14.10
C LYS A 251 4.09 28.64 -13.00
N LEU A 252 4.62 29.18 -11.90
CA LEU A 252 4.97 28.43 -10.69
C LEU A 252 4.11 28.93 -9.54
N ALA A 253 3.41 28.03 -8.85
CA ALA A 253 2.62 28.38 -7.68
C ALA A 253 2.98 27.46 -6.51
N ASN A 254 3.24 28.05 -5.35
CA ASN A 254 3.44 27.31 -4.11
C ASN A 254 2.66 27.93 -2.95
N VAL A 255 2.19 27.10 -2.02
CA VAL A 255 1.57 27.60 -0.78
C VAL A 255 2.60 27.66 0.34
N SER A 256 3.30 26.56 0.58
CA SER A 256 4.26 26.41 1.67
C SER A 256 5.52 25.69 1.17
N GLY A 257 6.59 26.45 0.98
CA GLY A 257 7.90 25.95 0.54
C GLY A 257 8.63 26.93 -0.37
N SER A 258 9.91 26.65 -0.61
CA SER A 258 10.74 27.47 -1.50
C SER A 258 10.46 27.20 -2.97
N ILE A 259 10.47 28.24 -3.80
CA ILE A 259 10.54 28.10 -5.25
C ILE A 259 11.96 28.47 -5.69
N GLU A 260 12.61 27.60 -6.44
CA GLU A 260 13.92 27.85 -7.00
C GLU A 260 13.88 27.71 -8.52
N VAL A 261 14.35 28.75 -9.23
CA VAL A 261 14.44 28.76 -10.69
C VAL A 261 15.90 28.83 -11.13
N ARG A 262 16.33 27.83 -11.90
CA ARG A 262 17.71 27.65 -12.35
C ARG A 262 17.80 27.61 -13.88
N ARG A 263 18.90 28.10 -14.42
CA ARG A 263 19.38 27.72 -15.76
C ARG A 263 20.07 26.36 -15.72
N ALA A 264 19.92 25.59 -16.78
CA ALA A 264 20.67 24.37 -17.03
C ALA A 264 22.14 24.71 -17.34
N THR A 265 23.07 23.85 -16.90
CA THR A 265 24.49 23.97 -17.28
C THR A 265 24.71 23.29 -18.63
N ASP A 266 24.16 23.86 -19.69
CA ASP A 266 24.08 23.27 -21.04
C ASP A 266 25.11 23.85 -22.03
N GLY A 267 25.97 24.77 -21.58
CA GLY A 267 26.99 25.42 -22.41
C GLY A 267 26.44 26.38 -23.47
N ARG A 268 25.12 26.64 -23.48
CA ARG A 268 24.47 27.57 -24.41
C ARG A 268 24.55 29.00 -23.89
N PRO A 269 24.58 30.03 -24.77
CA PRO A 269 24.59 31.41 -24.33
C PRO A 269 23.29 31.73 -23.55
N PRO A 270 23.37 32.39 -22.39
CA PRO A 270 22.19 32.69 -21.60
C PRO A 270 21.33 33.75 -22.30
N SER A 271 20.03 33.44 -22.46
CA SER A 271 19.06 34.40 -22.97
C SER A 271 19.00 35.67 -22.12
N PRO A 272 18.92 36.86 -22.75
CA PRO A 272 18.82 38.12 -22.03
C PRO A 272 17.56 38.12 -21.16
N VAL A 273 17.63 38.85 -20.04
CA VAL A 273 16.55 38.90 -19.06
C VAL A 273 16.01 40.32 -19.04
N THR A 274 14.71 40.45 -19.28
CA THR A 274 13.99 41.73 -19.19
C THR A 274 13.08 41.69 -17.99
N ASN A 275 13.29 42.62 -17.07
CA ASN A 275 12.39 42.81 -15.95
C ASN A 275 11.12 43.50 -16.48
N GLU A 276 10.01 42.76 -16.54
CA GLU A 276 8.69 43.33 -16.85
C GLU A 276 8.07 44.06 -15.64
N VAL A 277 8.77 44.09 -14.50
CA VAL A 277 8.37 44.90 -13.35
C VAL A 277 8.88 46.31 -13.57
N SER A 278 8.02 47.20 -14.07
CA SER A 278 8.25 48.64 -14.05
C SER A 278 8.59 49.09 -12.63
N LEU A 279 9.78 49.67 -12.44
CA LEU A 279 10.07 50.56 -11.32
C LEU A 279 9.26 51.85 -11.53
N SER A 280 7.97 51.84 -11.23
CA SER A 280 7.18 53.07 -11.10
C SER A 280 7.12 53.48 -9.64
N ASP A 281 8.23 53.99 -9.12
CA ASP A 281 8.23 54.87 -7.97
C ASP A 281 7.95 56.29 -8.46
N ALA A 282 6.67 56.70 -8.49
CA ALA A 282 6.25 58.09 -8.29
C ALA A 282 4.71 58.19 -8.25
N SER A 283 4.20 58.87 -7.21
CA SER A 283 2.81 59.28 -6.90
C SER A 283 1.94 58.25 -6.15
N GLY A 284 1.91 58.46 -4.84
CA GLY A 284 1.17 57.69 -3.85
C GLY A 284 -0.33 58.01 -3.78
N ASP A 285 -0.99 57.16 -2.99
CA ASP A 285 -2.32 57.29 -2.38
C ASP A 285 -3.59 56.84 -3.11
N ASN A 286 -3.59 56.51 -4.41
CA ASN A 286 -4.85 56.04 -5.04
C ASN A 286 -4.80 54.75 -5.88
N ARG A 287 -3.63 54.12 -6.06
CA ARG A 287 -3.47 52.84 -6.79
C ARG A 287 -3.50 51.60 -5.88
N ALA A 288 -3.07 51.75 -4.63
CA ALA A 288 -3.04 50.66 -3.66
C ALA A 288 -4.43 50.01 -3.50
N ALA A 289 -5.49 50.80 -3.40
CA ALA A 289 -6.85 50.28 -3.22
C ALA A 289 -7.43 49.58 -4.47
N SER A 290 -6.96 49.92 -5.68
CA SER A 290 -7.47 49.35 -6.93
C SER A 290 -6.66 48.13 -7.38
N GLU A 291 -5.34 48.13 -7.17
CA GLU A 291 -4.48 46.96 -7.35
C GLU A 291 -4.75 45.91 -6.28
N GLU A 292 -4.93 46.29 -5.01
CA GLU A 292 -5.32 45.39 -3.93
C GLU A 292 -6.70 44.75 -4.19
N LYS A 293 -7.61 45.44 -4.90
CA LYS A 293 -8.92 44.89 -5.26
C LYS A 293 -8.82 43.85 -6.38
N ILE A 294 -8.02 44.11 -7.40
CA ILE A 294 -7.77 43.17 -8.51
C ILE A 294 -6.96 41.96 -8.02
N GLU A 295 -5.96 42.20 -7.15
CA GLU A 295 -5.14 41.18 -6.51
C GLU A 295 -6.00 40.31 -5.58
N ARG A 296 -6.85 40.89 -4.73
CA ARG A 296 -7.84 40.14 -3.94
C ARG A 296 -8.84 39.40 -4.81
N GLU A 297 -9.29 39.93 -5.94
CA GLU A 297 -10.22 39.22 -6.84
C GLU A 297 -9.57 38.01 -7.50
N VAL A 298 -8.32 38.14 -7.99
CA VAL A 298 -7.56 37.03 -8.59
C VAL A 298 -7.14 36.01 -7.54
N GLU A 299 -6.67 36.45 -6.37
CA GLU A 299 -6.38 35.59 -5.22
C GLU A 299 -7.62 34.86 -4.77
N GLN A 300 -8.77 35.54 -4.64
CA GLN A 300 -10.01 34.89 -4.28
C GLN A 300 -10.51 33.95 -5.38
N GLN A 301 -10.26 34.23 -6.66
CA GLN A 301 -10.66 33.34 -7.74
C GLN A 301 -9.82 32.07 -7.77
N VAL A 302 -8.48 32.21 -7.68
CA VAL A 302 -7.56 31.06 -7.59
C VAL A 302 -7.78 30.30 -6.29
N ALA A 303 -7.92 30.97 -5.15
CA ALA A 303 -8.22 30.32 -3.88
C ALA A 303 -9.61 29.68 -3.88
N ARG A 304 -10.62 30.22 -4.58
CA ARG A 304 -11.93 29.58 -4.72
C ARG A 304 -11.87 28.32 -5.56
N GLU A 305 -11.22 28.38 -6.72
CA GLU A 305 -11.05 27.19 -7.58
C GLU A 305 -10.21 26.13 -6.87
N MET A 306 -9.13 26.52 -6.19
CA MET A 306 -8.29 25.58 -5.45
C MET A 306 -8.98 25.04 -4.19
N ARG A 307 -9.79 25.84 -3.48
CA ARG A 307 -10.62 25.36 -2.36
C ARG A 307 -11.74 24.43 -2.84
N ALA A 308 -12.27 24.62 -4.05
CA ALA A 308 -13.26 23.71 -4.61
C ALA A 308 -12.62 22.35 -4.90
N VAL A 309 -11.45 22.33 -5.56
CA VAL A 309 -10.68 21.10 -5.77
C VAL A 309 -10.28 20.45 -4.44
N GLU A 310 -9.82 21.25 -3.48
CA GLU A 310 -9.47 20.76 -2.14
C GLU A 310 -10.69 20.22 -1.39
N ALA A 311 -11.86 20.85 -1.51
CA ALA A 311 -13.10 20.39 -0.88
C ALA A 311 -13.60 19.09 -1.50
N GLU A 312 -13.52 18.93 -2.82
CA GLU A 312 -13.86 17.67 -3.50
C GLU A 312 -12.90 16.54 -3.10
N VAL A 313 -11.60 16.81 -3.09
CA VAL A 313 -10.58 15.83 -2.66
C VAL A 313 -10.75 15.48 -1.18
N ARG A 314 -11.03 16.47 -0.32
CA ARG A 314 -11.23 16.28 1.12
C ARG A 314 -12.55 15.54 1.39
N ALA A 315 -13.61 15.79 0.62
CA ALA A 315 -14.86 15.04 0.69
C ALA A 315 -14.63 13.57 0.30
N ALA A 316 -13.90 13.32 -0.80
CA ALA A 316 -13.52 11.98 -1.21
C ALA A 316 -12.66 11.27 -0.15
N GLN A 317 -11.68 11.97 0.44
CA GLN A 317 -10.89 11.43 1.56
C GLN A 317 -11.74 11.13 2.79
N HIS A 318 -12.68 12.02 3.14
CA HIS A 318 -13.52 11.83 4.31
C HIS A 318 -14.53 10.69 4.11
N GLU A 319 -14.99 10.42 2.89
CA GLU A 319 -15.77 9.23 2.57
C GLU A 319 -14.93 7.95 2.70
N ILE A 320 -13.70 7.95 2.18
CA ILE A 320 -12.77 6.82 2.30
C ILE A 320 -12.43 6.56 3.78
N GLU A 321 -12.12 7.59 4.56
CA GLU A 321 -11.81 7.47 5.99
C GLU A 321 -13.02 6.98 6.80
N ARG A 322 -14.24 7.44 6.46
CA ARG A 322 -15.47 7.02 7.13
C ARG A 322 -15.78 5.56 6.81
N ALA A 323 -15.71 5.16 5.55
CA ALA A 323 -15.85 3.77 5.13
C ALA A 323 -14.80 2.87 5.81
N THR A 324 -13.56 3.35 5.94
CA THR A 324 -12.48 2.64 6.64
C THR A 324 -12.76 2.51 8.15
N ARG A 325 -13.28 3.56 8.79
CA ARG A 325 -13.60 3.53 10.23
C ARG A 325 -14.75 2.59 10.53
N ASP A 326 -15.78 2.60 9.69
CA ASP A 326 -16.95 1.74 9.85
C ASP A 326 -16.61 0.27 9.57
N SER A 327 -15.75 -0.02 8.59
CA SER A 327 -15.26 -1.39 8.33
C SER A 327 -14.39 -1.92 9.49
N VAL A 328 -13.51 -1.09 10.06
CA VAL A 328 -12.71 -1.45 11.24
C VAL A 328 -13.60 -1.79 12.44
N ARG A 329 -14.67 -1.01 12.64
CA ARG A 329 -15.62 -1.25 13.74
C ARG A 329 -16.44 -2.52 13.54
N ALA A 330 -16.81 -2.85 12.30
CA ALA A 330 -17.50 -4.10 11.97
C ALA A 330 -16.60 -5.33 12.17
N GLN A 331 -15.36 -5.29 11.66
CA GLN A 331 -14.40 -6.39 11.80
C GLN A 331 -13.97 -6.63 13.25
N THR A 332 -13.81 -5.58 14.05
CA THR A 332 -13.53 -5.73 15.49
C THR A 332 -14.70 -6.36 16.25
N ALA A 333 -15.95 -6.03 15.87
CA ALA A 333 -17.12 -6.67 16.44
C ALA A 333 -17.26 -8.14 16.03
N GLU A 334 -16.89 -8.49 14.80
CA GLU A 334 -16.92 -9.87 14.29
C GLU A 334 -15.83 -10.75 14.91
N ALA A 335 -14.59 -10.25 14.96
CA ALA A 335 -13.47 -10.92 15.63
C ALA A 335 -13.75 -11.19 17.11
N ALA A 336 -14.44 -10.26 17.80
CA ALA A 336 -14.86 -10.47 19.19
C ALA A 336 -15.91 -11.60 19.32
N ARG A 337 -16.84 -11.73 18.37
CA ARG A 337 -17.84 -12.82 18.36
C ARG A 337 -17.21 -14.17 18.05
N GLU A 338 -16.26 -14.20 17.14
CA GLU A 338 -15.55 -15.44 16.77
C GLU A 338 -14.65 -15.92 17.91
N GLY A 339 -13.95 -15.00 18.60
CA GLY A 339 -13.21 -15.30 19.82
C GLY A 339 -14.07 -15.93 20.92
N GLN A 340 -15.27 -15.40 21.15
CA GLN A 340 -16.23 -15.99 22.10
C GLN A 340 -16.71 -17.38 21.70
N ARG A 341 -16.88 -17.66 20.40
CA ARG A 341 -17.27 -18.99 19.91
C ARG A 341 -16.16 -20.02 20.14
N VAL A 342 -14.93 -19.68 19.79
CA VAL A 342 -13.75 -20.54 19.99
C VAL A 342 -13.55 -20.83 21.48
N GLU A 343 -13.67 -19.82 22.34
CA GLU A 343 -13.54 -19.99 23.79
C GLU A 343 -14.62 -20.93 24.36
N HIS A 344 -15.87 -20.78 23.93
CA HIS A 344 -16.96 -21.65 24.35
C HIS A 344 -16.82 -23.08 23.83
N GLU A 345 -16.29 -23.27 22.61
CA GLU A 345 -16.01 -24.59 22.05
C GLU A 345 -14.86 -25.30 22.78
N LEU A 346 -13.80 -24.55 23.13
CA LEU A 346 -12.70 -25.05 23.95
C LEU A 346 -13.17 -25.48 25.35
N GLN A 347 -14.03 -24.69 25.99
CA GLN A 347 -14.65 -25.05 27.28
C GLN A 347 -15.48 -26.34 27.19
N ARG A 348 -16.22 -26.53 26.10
CA ARG A 348 -16.99 -27.77 25.86
C ARG A 348 -16.08 -28.98 25.69
N GLN A 349 -14.99 -28.86 24.92
CA GLN A 349 -14.02 -29.94 24.77
C GLN A 349 -13.33 -30.29 26.09
N GLN A 350 -12.90 -29.28 26.85
CA GLN A 350 -12.31 -29.50 28.19
C GLN A 350 -13.29 -30.20 29.14
N ALA A 351 -14.57 -29.81 29.14
CA ALA A 351 -15.58 -30.46 29.96
C ALA A 351 -15.85 -31.91 29.54
N GLN A 352 -15.77 -32.22 28.24
CA GLN A 352 -15.90 -33.59 27.73
C GLN A 352 -14.72 -34.47 28.18
N ILE A 353 -13.48 -33.98 27.99
CA ILE A 353 -12.26 -34.67 28.42
C ILE A 353 -12.30 -34.93 29.93
N ALA A 354 -12.71 -33.94 30.74
CA ALA A 354 -12.83 -34.10 32.18
C ALA A 354 -13.87 -35.16 32.59
N ARG A 355 -15.01 -35.24 31.88
CA ARG A 355 -16.04 -36.27 32.12
C ARG A 355 -15.55 -37.67 31.77
N GLU A 356 -14.82 -37.82 30.66
CA GLU A 356 -14.24 -39.09 30.24
C GLU A 356 -13.15 -39.56 31.22
N ALA A 357 -12.26 -38.66 31.64
CA ALA A 357 -11.26 -38.93 32.67
C ALA A 357 -11.89 -39.38 34.00
N ALA A 358 -12.97 -38.71 34.45
CA ALA A 358 -13.68 -39.09 35.66
C ALA A 358 -14.39 -40.46 35.55
N ARG A 359 -14.89 -40.83 34.36
CA ARG A 359 -15.45 -42.16 34.10
C ARG A 359 -14.37 -43.23 34.11
N ALA A 360 -13.24 -42.99 33.47
CA ALA A 360 -12.10 -43.89 33.45
C ALA A 360 -11.54 -44.13 34.86
N GLY A 361 -11.40 -43.07 35.67
CA GLY A 361 -10.96 -43.16 37.07
C GLY A 361 -11.87 -44.03 37.93
N ARG A 362 -13.20 -43.82 37.86
CA ARG A 362 -14.18 -44.66 38.60
C ARG A 362 -14.18 -46.13 38.15
N ALA A 363 -13.98 -46.38 36.86
CA ALA A 363 -13.87 -47.75 36.34
C ALA A 363 -12.60 -48.44 36.84
N ALA A 364 -11.46 -47.75 36.85
CA ALA A 364 -10.21 -48.27 37.38
C ALA A 364 -10.30 -48.58 38.88
N GLU A 365 -10.94 -47.70 39.66
CA GLU A 365 -11.13 -47.89 41.09
C GLU A 365 -12.04 -49.09 41.40
N ARG A 366 -13.06 -49.32 40.58
CA ARG A 366 -13.93 -50.51 40.68
C ARG A 366 -13.18 -51.80 40.40
N VAL A 367 -12.38 -51.83 39.33
CA VAL A 367 -11.55 -53.00 38.99
C VAL A 367 -10.55 -53.29 40.10
N ASN A 368 -9.90 -52.26 40.64
CA ASN A 368 -8.94 -52.43 41.73
C ASN A 368 -9.62 -52.97 43.01
N ARG A 369 -10.81 -52.47 43.36
CA ARG A 369 -11.59 -52.97 44.50
C ARG A 369 -11.98 -54.44 44.33
N GLU A 370 -12.47 -54.82 43.15
CA GLU A 370 -12.83 -56.21 42.84
C GLU A 370 -11.62 -57.16 42.84
N GLN A 371 -10.42 -56.64 42.58
CA GLN A 371 -9.18 -57.41 42.63
C GLN A 371 -8.69 -57.59 44.08
N ILE A 372 -8.78 -56.54 44.90
CA ILE A 372 -8.48 -56.59 46.35
C ILE A 372 -9.44 -57.54 47.07
N GLU A 373 -10.75 -57.47 46.79
CA GLU A 373 -11.75 -58.36 47.40
C GLU A 373 -11.46 -59.84 47.08
N ARG A 374 -11.08 -60.14 45.82
CA ARG A 374 -10.69 -61.51 45.41
C ARG A 374 -9.42 -62.00 46.10
N GLU A 375 -8.45 -61.13 46.37
CA GLU A 375 -7.25 -61.51 47.12
C GLU A 375 -7.54 -61.75 48.60
N ILE A 376 -8.38 -60.91 49.22
CA ILE A 376 -8.83 -61.10 50.60
C ILE A 376 -9.59 -62.43 50.72
N GLU A 377 -10.49 -62.74 49.79
CA GLU A 377 -11.26 -63.99 49.81
C GLU A 377 -10.35 -65.23 49.67
N ARG A 378 -9.33 -65.16 48.81
CA ARG A 378 -8.29 -66.21 48.69
C ARG A 378 -7.46 -66.36 49.97
N ALA A 379 -7.07 -65.25 50.59
CA ALA A 379 -6.30 -65.25 51.83
C ALA A 379 -7.12 -65.83 52.99
N MET A 380 -8.39 -65.46 53.11
CA MET A 380 -9.31 -65.99 54.12
C MET A 380 -9.54 -67.49 53.93
N ALA A 381 -9.74 -67.96 52.70
CA ALA A 381 -9.86 -69.39 52.41
C ALA A 381 -8.57 -70.17 52.73
N GLN A 382 -7.40 -69.54 52.61
CA GLN A 382 -6.12 -70.16 52.99
C GLN A 382 -5.97 -70.26 54.51
N VAL A 383 -6.34 -69.20 55.24
CA VAL A 383 -6.35 -69.19 56.71
C VAL A 383 -7.34 -70.21 57.26
N GLU A 384 -8.53 -70.33 56.68
CA GLU A 384 -9.53 -71.33 57.08
C GLU A 384 -9.02 -72.76 56.88
N ARG A 385 -8.34 -73.04 55.76
CA ARG A 385 -7.65 -74.33 55.54
C ARG A 385 -6.51 -74.60 56.52
N GLU A 386 -5.85 -73.57 57.04
CA GLU A 386 -4.83 -73.71 58.08
C GLU A 386 -5.43 -73.91 59.47
N MET A 387 -6.53 -73.23 59.79
CA MET A 387 -7.25 -73.45 61.04
C MET A 387 -7.86 -74.85 61.12
N ILE A 388 -8.46 -75.37 60.05
CA ILE A 388 -8.97 -76.77 60.01
C ILE A 388 -7.83 -77.79 60.18
N ARG A 389 -6.61 -77.47 59.71
CA ARG A 389 -5.42 -78.30 59.97
C ARG A 389 -4.98 -78.24 61.44
N HIS A 390 -5.05 -77.07 62.06
CA HIS A 390 -4.71 -76.91 63.48
C HIS A 390 -5.77 -77.50 64.43
N GLU A 391 -7.05 -77.48 64.07
CA GLU A 391 -8.13 -78.07 64.88
C GLU A 391 -8.06 -79.60 64.88
N ASN A 392 -7.73 -80.22 63.73
CA ASN A 392 -7.42 -81.65 63.64
C ASN A 392 -6.12 -82.04 64.39
N SER A 393 -5.18 -81.11 64.57
CA SER A 393 -3.97 -81.30 65.38
C SER A 393 -4.26 -81.16 66.89
N GLY A 394 -5.17 -80.26 67.28
CA GLY A 394 -5.59 -80.07 68.67
C GLY A 394 -6.34 -81.28 69.25
N ASP A 395 -7.15 -81.95 68.42
CA ASP A 395 -7.85 -83.18 68.79
C ASP A 395 -6.92 -84.41 68.86
N ALA A 396 -5.80 -84.39 68.13
CA ALA A 396 -4.75 -85.40 68.27
C ALA A 396 -3.93 -85.24 69.57
N GLN A 397 -3.69 -84.01 70.02
CA GLN A 397 -2.95 -83.74 71.27
C GLN A 397 -3.79 -83.97 72.55
N ARG A 398 -5.12 -83.78 72.50
CA ARG A 398 -6.01 -84.13 73.63
C ARG A 398 -6.22 -85.64 73.83
N ARG A 399 -5.97 -86.47 72.80
CA ARG A 399 -5.95 -87.95 72.94
C ARG A 399 -4.63 -88.53 73.45
N PHE A 400 -3.52 -87.78 73.39
CA PHE A 400 -2.21 -88.25 73.87
C PHE A 400 -1.95 -88.00 75.36
N ILE A 401 -2.57 -86.99 75.99
CA ILE A 401 -2.28 -86.64 77.41
C ILE A 401 -3.13 -87.46 78.43
N LYS A 402 -4.10 -88.26 77.99
CA LYS A 402 -4.96 -89.05 78.89
C LYS A 402 -4.55 -90.53 79.06
N ARG A 403 -3.39 -90.92 78.52
CA ARG A 403 -2.99 -92.34 78.42
C ARG A 403 -1.57 -92.61 78.92
N GLU A 404 -1.10 -91.94 79.97
CA GLU A 404 0.10 -92.39 80.70
C GLU A 404 0.17 -91.70 82.07
N THR A 405 -0.51 -92.27 83.07
CA THR A 405 -0.13 -92.21 84.50
C THR A 405 -1.06 -93.09 85.33
N LYS A 406 -0.62 -94.34 85.52
CA LYS A 406 -0.98 -95.40 86.50
C LYS A 406 -0.60 -96.70 85.78
N THR A 407 0.49 -97.41 86.09
CA THR A 407 0.91 -97.88 87.41
C THR A 407 2.35 -98.41 87.28
N PHE A 408 3.26 -97.98 88.15
CA PHE A 408 4.38 -98.81 88.61
C PHE A 408 4.52 -98.55 90.11
N ASN A 409 4.20 -99.56 90.90
CA ASN A 409 4.54 -99.66 92.30
C ASN A 409 5.09 -101.09 92.47
N VAL A 410 6.37 -101.22 92.79
CA VAL A 410 6.97 -102.48 93.25
C VAL A 410 7.79 -102.15 94.49
N SER A 411 7.45 -102.85 95.56
CA SER A 411 8.03 -102.81 96.90
C SER A 411 8.94 -104.03 97.14
N GLY A 412 9.96 -103.85 97.98
CA GLY A 412 10.75 -104.90 98.65
C GLY A 412 12.13 -105.11 98.00
N VAL A 413 13.25 -105.13 98.72
CA VAL A 413 13.52 -105.62 100.08
C VAL A 413 14.64 -104.81 100.72
#